data_AF-A0A1M5NXC4-F1
#
_entry.id   AF-A0A1M5NXC4-F1
#
_cell.length_a   1.000
_cell.length_b   1.000
_cell.length_c   1.000
_cell.angle_alpha   90.00
_cell.angle_beta   90.00
_cell.angle_gamma   90.00
#
_symmetry.space_group_name_H-M   'P 1'
#
loop_
_entity.id
_entity.type
_entity.pdbx_description
1 polymer ?
#
loop_
_entity_poly.entity_id
_entity_poly.type
_entity_poly.pdbx_seq_one_letter_code
_entity_poly.pdbx_strand_id
1 'polypeptide(L)'
;MNIWSIILIPLAIVGGLFFFNFLSGQGKGKIVFDLDKRYVNYGEYIQAILQELKKQGKQAFYEGNGRFIIDGAPYTFIEWNVNLGGVPTQRTVLKQNKTS
;
A
#
# COMPACT_ATOMS: atom_id res chain seq x y z
N MET A 1 -7.67 -25.09 -33.60
CA MET A 1 -7.39 -23.91 -32.77
C MET A 1 -7.70 -22.69 -33.59
N ASN A 2 -8.66 -21.89 -33.16
CA ASN A 2 -9.27 -20.87 -34.01
C ASN A 2 -8.49 -19.58 -33.81
N ILE A 3 -8.25 -18.79 -34.85
CA ILE A 3 -7.46 -17.53 -34.76
C ILE A 3 -8.02 -16.60 -33.66
N TRP A 4 -9.35 -16.57 -33.52
CA TRP A 4 -10.04 -15.87 -32.45
C TRP A 4 -9.65 -16.34 -31.04
N SER A 5 -9.42 -17.64 -30.85
CA SER A 5 -8.99 -18.21 -29.57
C SER A 5 -7.59 -17.74 -29.18
N ILE A 6 -6.69 -17.53 -30.15
CA ILE A 6 -5.32 -17.07 -29.90
C ILE A 6 -5.29 -15.63 -29.38
N ILE A 7 -6.28 -14.81 -29.72
CA ILE A 7 -6.39 -13.41 -29.28
C ILE A 7 -7.20 -13.30 -27.99
N LEU A 8 -8.31 -14.04 -27.88
CA LEU A 8 -9.23 -13.95 -26.73
C LEU A 8 -8.63 -14.53 -25.44
N ILE A 9 -7.82 -15.59 -25.53
CA ILE A 9 -7.20 -16.22 -24.35
C ILE A 9 -6.23 -15.27 -23.62
N PRO A 10 -5.20 -14.67 -24.27
CA PRO A 10 -4.30 -13.74 -23.59
C PRO A 10 -5.04 -12.47 -23.11
N LEU A 11 -6.04 -12.00 -23.84
CA LEU A 11 -6.85 -10.85 -23.41
C LEU A 11 -7.64 -11.17 -22.14
N ALA A 12 -8.24 -12.36 -22.04
CA ALA A 12 -8.94 -12.82 -20.84
C ALA A 12 -7.98 -13.06 -19.67
N ILE A 13 -6.74 -13.51 -19.91
CA ILE A 13 -5.73 -13.67 -18.86
C ILE A 13 -5.30 -12.30 -18.32
N VAL A 14 -5.00 -11.33 -19.19
CA VAL A 14 -4.62 -9.97 -18.76
C VAL A 14 -5.78 -9.28 -18.05
N GLY A 15 -7.00 -9.38 -18.61
CA GLY A 15 -8.21 -8.85 -17.98
C GLY A 15 -8.52 -9.52 -16.64
N GLY A 16 -8.35 -10.84 -16.57
CA GLY A 16 -8.51 -11.63 -15.35
C GLY A 16 -7.49 -11.26 -14.27
N LEU A 17 -6.22 -11.06 -14.64
CA LEU A 17 -5.18 -10.58 -13.71
C LEU A 17 -5.51 -9.17 -13.21
N PHE A 18 -5.94 -8.26 -14.10
CA PHE A 18 -6.31 -6.90 -13.71
C PHE A 18 -7.55 -6.89 -12.80
N PHE A 19 -8.57 -7.69 -13.13
CA PHE A 19 -9.79 -7.84 -12.35
C PHE A 19 -9.54 -8.53 -11.01
N PHE A 20 -8.67 -9.54 -10.96
CA PHE A 20 -8.28 -10.20 -9.73
C PHE A 20 -7.45 -9.25 -8.86
N ASN A 21 -6.56 -8.43 -9.45
CA ASN A 21 -5.83 -7.41 -8.70
C ASN A 21 -6.78 -6.35 -8.11
N PHE A 22 -7.78 -5.91 -8.89
CA PHE A 22 -8.83 -4.99 -8.46
C PHE A 22 -9.72 -5.58 -7.34
N LEU A 23 -10.18 -6.83 -7.50
CA LEU A 23 -10.97 -7.54 -6.50
C LEU A 23 -10.18 -7.91 -5.25
N SER A 24 -8.90 -8.21 -5.41
CA SER A 24 -8.11 -8.77 -4.31
C SER A 24 -7.98 -7.80 -3.15
N GLY A 25 -8.14 -6.48 -3.36
CA GLY A 25 -8.41 -5.49 -2.32
C GLY A 25 -7.65 -5.77 -1.02
N GLN A 26 -6.39 -6.20 -1.13
CA GLN A 26 -5.79 -7.03 -0.10
C GLN A 26 -5.52 -6.18 1.14
N GLY A 27 -6.41 -6.32 2.13
CA GLY A 27 -6.05 -6.29 3.53
C GLY A 27 -6.64 -5.17 4.37
N LYS A 28 -7.90 -5.35 4.80
CA LYS A 28 -8.39 -4.97 6.14
C LYS A 28 -8.22 -3.50 6.57
N GLY A 29 -8.39 -2.52 5.67
CA GLY A 29 -8.39 -1.10 6.04
C GLY A 29 -7.22 -0.66 6.92
N LYS A 30 -6.10 -1.39 6.90
CA LYS A 30 -4.92 -1.14 7.71
C LYS A 30 -3.72 -1.79 7.05
N ILE A 31 -2.79 -0.96 6.61
CA ILE A 31 -1.49 -1.37 6.09
C ILE A 31 -0.48 -1.16 7.23
N VAL A 32 0.31 -2.19 7.53
CA VAL A 32 1.34 -2.13 8.59
C VAL A 32 2.64 -2.65 8.01
N PHE A 33 3.70 -1.89 8.19
CA PHE A 33 5.05 -2.33 7.87
C PHE A 33 6.05 -1.59 8.77
N ASP A 34 7.24 -2.15 8.85
CA ASP A 34 8.37 -1.56 9.55
C ASP A 34 9.36 -1.09 8.47
N LEU A 35 9.94 0.11 8.64
CA LEU A 35 10.97 0.60 7.73
C LEU A 35 12.34 0.10 8.18
N ASP A 36 13.24 -0.15 7.22
CA ASP A 36 14.62 -0.62 7.49
C ASP A 36 15.42 0.35 8.38
N LYS A 37 15.06 1.63 8.37
CA LYS A 37 15.71 2.70 9.13
C LYS A 37 14.69 3.46 9.95
N ARG A 38 15.17 4.02 11.07
CA ARG A 38 14.39 4.93 11.90
C ARG A 38 14.49 6.35 11.34
N TYR A 39 13.35 7.01 11.19
CA TYR A 39 13.27 8.38 10.70
C TYR A 39 12.84 9.32 11.82
N VAL A 40 13.65 10.34 12.08
CA VAL A 40 13.35 11.42 13.05
C VAL A 40 12.70 12.61 12.35
N ASN A 41 13.11 12.89 11.11
CA ASN A 41 12.51 13.94 10.30
C ASN A 41 11.21 13.43 9.68
N TYR A 42 10.11 14.13 9.97
CA TYR A 42 8.79 13.76 9.47
C TYR A 42 8.72 13.76 7.94
N GLY A 43 9.32 14.74 7.26
CA GLY A 43 9.32 14.81 5.80
C GLY A 43 10.05 13.64 5.15
N GLU A 44 11.23 13.28 5.68
CA GLU A 44 11.98 12.10 5.23
C GLU A 44 11.20 10.81 5.48
N TYR A 45 10.50 10.73 6.60
CA TYR A 45 9.66 9.58 6.94
C TYR A 45 8.51 9.41 5.94
N ILE A 46 7.81 10.48 5.58
CA ILE A 46 6.76 10.44 4.56
C ILE A 46 7.31 9.97 3.21
N GLN A 47 8.49 10.45 2.80
CA GLN A 47 9.12 10.00 1.57
C GLN A 47 9.47 8.51 1.61
N ALA A 48 9.99 8.02 2.74
CA ALA A 48 10.30 6.62 2.92
C ALA A 48 9.04 5.73 2.86
N ILE A 49 7.94 6.17 3.48
CA ILE A 49 6.63 5.50 3.40
C ILE A 49 6.17 5.40 1.93
N LEU A 50 6.25 6.49 1.15
CA LEU A 50 5.86 6.48 -0.26
C LEU A 50 6.73 5.54 -1.11
N GLN A 51 8.04 5.53 -0.87
CA GLN A 51 8.96 4.62 -1.55
C GLN A 51 8.65 3.16 -1.24
N GLU A 52 8.36 2.86 0.02
CA GLU A 52 8.04 1.50 0.47
C GLU A 52 6.70 1.02 -0.12
N LEU A 53 5.66 1.86 -0.10
CA LEU A 53 4.39 1.57 -0.76
C LEU A 53 4.57 1.33 -2.28
N LYS A 54 5.42 2.12 -2.94
CA LYS A 54 5.74 1.94 -4.35
C LYS A 54 6.45 0.60 -4.62
N LYS A 55 7.40 0.19 -3.77
CA LYS A 55 8.06 -1.13 -3.86
C LYS A 55 7.06 -2.28 -3.72
N GLN A 56 6.02 -2.10 -2.89
CA GLN A 56 4.92 -3.04 -2.73
C GLN A 56 3.91 -3.01 -3.89
N GLY A 57 4.17 -2.22 -4.94
CA GLY A 57 3.31 -2.11 -6.12
C GLY A 57 2.06 -1.24 -5.91
N LYS A 58 1.99 -0.47 -4.83
CA LYS A 58 0.88 0.44 -4.52
C LYS A 58 1.12 1.82 -5.12
N GLN A 59 0.06 2.47 -5.58
CA GLN A 59 0.09 3.88 -5.97
C GLN A 59 -0.31 4.72 -4.77
N ALA A 60 0.61 5.55 -4.26
CA ALA A 60 0.38 6.35 -3.05
C ALA A 60 0.75 7.81 -3.24
N PHE A 61 -0.04 8.71 -2.68
CA PHE A 61 0.19 10.16 -2.63
C PHE A 61 -0.03 10.68 -1.22
N TYR A 62 0.76 11.68 -0.82
CA TYR A 62 0.63 12.33 0.48
C TYR A 62 -0.17 13.63 0.36
N GLU A 63 -1.27 13.75 1.10
CA GLU A 63 -2.16 14.93 1.08
C GLU A 63 -1.83 15.96 2.17
N GLY A 64 -0.84 15.67 3.03
CA GLY A 64 -0.57 16.49 4.21
C GLY A 64 -1.26 15.97 5.48
N ASN A 65 -0.84 16.50 6.63
CA ASN A 65 -1.41 16.17 7.95
C ASN A 65 -1.54 14.67 8.24
N GLY A 66 -0.55 13.87 7.81
CA GLY A 66 -0.56 12.42 7.99
C GLY A 66 -1.59 11.69 7.14
N ARG A 67 -2.15 12.31 6.09
CA ARG A 67 -3.13 11.66 5.20
C ARG A 67 -2.47 11.19 3.91
N PHE A 68 -2.88 10.01 3.47
CA PHE A 68 -2.40 9.37 2.27
C PHE A 68 -3.57 8.92 1.41
N ILE A 69 -3.48 9.07 0.11
CA ILE A 69 -4.34 8.37 -0.85
C ILE A 69 -3.54 7.19 -1.38
N ILE A 70 -4.03 5.97 -1.15
CA ILE A 70 -3.35 4.73 -1.54
C ILE A 70 -4.34 3.91 -2.38
N ASP A 71 -3.97 3.63 -3.62
CA ASP A 71 -4.80 2.93 -4.61
C ASP A 71 -6.21 3.55 -4.73
N GLY A 72 -6.30 4.88 -4.61
CA GLY A 72 -7.55 5.65 -4.69
C GLY A 72 -8.35 5.74 -3.38
N ALA A 73 -7.90 5.13 -2.28
CA ALA A 73 -8.58 5.17 -0.98
C ALA A 73 -7.83 6.03 0.06
N PRO A 74 -8.54 6.75 0.95
CA PRO A 74 -7.92 7.58 1.98
C PRO A 74 -7.46 6.78 3.20
N TYR A 75 -6.23 7.06 3.66
CA TYR A 75 -5.59 6.47 4.83
C TYR A 75 -5.03 7.55 5.75
N THR A 76 -5.07 7.27 7.04
CA THR A 76 -4.42 8.08 8.08
C THR A 76 -3.20 7.35 8.61
N PHE A 77 -2.07 8.04 8.59
CA PHE A 77 -0.81 7.59 9.16
C PHE A 77 -0.80 7.75 10.67
N ILE A 78 -0.41 6.67 11.34
CA ILE A 78 -0.23 6.56 12.77
C ILE A 78 1.12 5.90 12.99
N GLU A 79 2.00 6.59 13.72
CA GLU A 79 3.28 6.03 14.13
C GLU A 79 3.12 5.27 15.44
N TRP A 80 3.54 4.00 15.48
CA TRP A 80 3.62 3.20 16.70
C TRP A 80 5.07 2.87 17.03
N ASN A 81 5.49 3.11 18.26
CA ASN A 81 6.74 2.56 18.78
C ASN A 81 6.41 1.22 19.46
N VAL A 82 6.94 0.12 18.94
CA VAL A 82 6.78 -1.22 19.50
C VAL A 82 8.12 -1.72 20.02
N ASN A 83 8.10 -2.32 21.22
CA ASN A 83 9.29 -2.93 21.81
C ASN A 83 9.22 -4.45 21.57
N LEU A 84 9.90 -4.92 20.52
CA LEU A 84 9.95 -6.33 20.17
C LEU A 84 11.25 -6.91 20.72
N GLY A 85 11.17 -7.68 21.81
CA GLY A 85 12.33 -8.34 22.40
C GLY A 85 13.42 -7.39 22.94
N GLY A 86 13.05 -6.17 23.36
CA GLY A 86 13.99 -5.17 23.85
C GLY A 86 14.57 -4.25 22.77
N VAL A 87 14.24 -4.47 21.49
CA VAL A 87 14.64 -3.59 20.38
C VAL A 87 13.50 -2.61 20.06
N PRO A 88 13.70 -1.29 20.24
CA PRO A 88 12.70 -0.29 19.87
C PRO A 88 12.55 -0.25 18.34
N THR A 89 11.39 -0.67 17.85
CA THR A 89 11.07 -0.70 16.42
C THR A 89 10.01 0.35 16.11
N GLN A 90 10.31 1.21 15.13
CA GLN A 90 9.36 2.20 14.61
C GLN A 90 8.45 1.51 13.60
N ARG A 91 7.16 1.41 13.94
CA ARG A 91 6.15 0.76 13.12
C ARG A 91 5.26 1.78 12.44
N THR A 92 5.18 1.67 11.11
CA THR A 92 4.27 2.47 10.31
C THR A 92 2.91 1.78 10.25
N VAL A 93 1.86 2.51 10.65
CA VAL A 93 0.47 2.06 10.51
C VAL A 93 -0.29 3.05 9.65
N LEU A 94 -0.86 2.59 8.54
CA LEU A 94 -1.76 3.36 7.70
C LEU A 94 -3.14 2.78 7.85
N LYS A 95 -4.06 3.50 8.50
CA LYS A 95 -5.44 3.06 8.73
C LYS A 95 -6.35 3.71 7.70
N GLN A 96 -7.07 2.91 6.91
CA GLN A 96 -8.06 3.39 5.98
C GLN A 96 -9.17 4.12 6.72
N ASN A 97 -9.53 5.29 6.23
CA ASN A 97 -10.68 6.01 6.74
C ASN A 97 -11.93 5.33 6.18
N LYS A 98 -12.84 4.87 7.04
CA LYS A 98 -14.16 4.47 6.57
C LYS A 98 -14.81 5.71 5.99
N THR A 99 -15.13 5.69 4.70
CA THR A 99 -16.08 6.64 4.13
C THR A 99 -17.40 6.39 4.87
N SER A 100 -17.78 7.33 5.73
CA SER A 100 -19.05 7.28 6.47
C SER A 100 -20.24 7.41 5.52
#